data_AF-A0A8J8SLC8-F1
#
_entry.id   AF-A0A8J8SLC8-F1
#
_cell.length_a   1.000
_cell.length_b   1.000
_cell.length_c   1.000
_cell.angle_alpha   90.00
_cell.angle_beta   90.00
_cell.angle_gamma   90.00
#
_symmetry.space_group_name_H-M   'P 1'
#
loop_
_entity.id
_entity.type
_entity.pdbx_description
1 polymer ?
#
loop_
_entity_poly.entity_id
_entity_poly.type
_entity_poly.pdbx_seq_one_letter_code
_entity_poly.pdbx_strand_id
1 'polypeptide(L)'
;MLENAASSDEALDVASVPNQHRRLWRSEWFSRVMRDLKGCDLVFADPDNGIVDDTESRKGSAKFGKQIPLAEVRALAENRCAVIYHHNTRRSGGHNAEVDYLFSELGASGLAVRATAHSPRTFFILNADKEIESRVRAFCDRWQGAKVRLHESSLSQ
;
A
#
# COMPACT_ATOMS: atom_id res chain seq x y z
N MET A 1 -17.96 -13.60 -2.50
CA MET A 1 -17.64 -12.56 -1.51
C MET A 1 -17.14 -13.28 -0.27
N LEU A 2 -16.05 -12.83 0.36
CA LEU A 2 -15.58 -13.46 1.59
C LEU A 2 -16.63 -13.23 2.68
N GLU A 3 -17.05 -14.27 3.39
CA GLU A 3 -17.95 -14.12 4.53
C GLU A 3 -17.28 -13.20 5.57
N ASN A 4 -18.01 -12.19 6.05
CA ASN A 4 -17.55 -11.16 6.99
C ASN A 4 -16.52 -10.14 6.46
N ALA A 5 -16.35 -10.01 5.13
CA ALA A 5 -15.56 -8.90 4.58
C ALA A 5 -16.37 -7.60 4.52
N ALA A 6 -15.73 -6.49 4.91
CA ALA A 6 -16.20 -5.14 4.65
C ALA A 6 -15.40 -4.51 3.50
N SER A 7 -16.04 -3.63 2.75
CA SER A 7 -15.42 -2.84 1.68
C SER A 7 -15.80 -1.37 1.81
N SER A 8 -14.91 -0.49 1.34
CA SER A 8 -15.17 0.93 1.15
C SER A 8 -15.06 1.22 -0.34
N ASP A 9 -16.18 1.08 -1.05
CA ASP A 9 -16.22 1.09 -2.52
C ASP A 9 -16.41 2.50 -3.12
N GLU A 10 -16.48 3.54 -2.28
CA GLU A 10 -16.53 4.92 -2.75
C GLU A 10 -15.25 5.27 -3.52
N ALA A 11 -15.36 5.43 -4.83
CA ALA A 11 -14.22 5.77 -5.68
C ALA A 11 -13.69 7.18 -5.37
N LEU A 12 -12.36 7.30 -5.31
CA LEU A 12 -11.69 8.60 -5.17
C LEU A 12 -11.64 9.34 -6.53
N ASP A 13 -12.78 9.82 -7.02
CA ASP A 13 -12.87 10.64 -8.24
C ASP A 13 -12.54 12.13 -7.98
N VAL A 14 -11.25 12.46 -8.07
CA VAL A 14 -10.76 13.86 -7.95
C VAL A 14 -10.95 14.70 -9.22
N ALA A 15 -11.38 14.11 -10.34
CA ALA A 15 -11.42 14.81 -11.62
C ALA A 15 -12.51 15.89 -11.65
N SER A 16 -13.64 15.62 -10.99
CA SER A 16 -14.78 16.53 -10.84
C SER A 16 -14.60 17.57 -9.72
N VAL A 17 -13.58 17.42 -8.86
CA VAL A 17 -13.35 18.29 -7.70
C VAL A 17 -12.36 19.42 -8.04
N PRO A 18 -12.72 20.71 -7.84
CA PRO A 18 -11.80 21.83 -8.02
C PRO A 18 -10.53 21.69 -7.18
N ASN A 19 -9.36 22.06 -7.75
CA ASN A 19 -8.04 21.89 -7.12
C ASN A 19 -7.99 22.35 -5.65
N GLN A 20 -8.61 23.49 -5.35
CA GLN A 20 -8.62 24.09 -4.01
C GLN A 20 -9.41 23.27 -2.96
N HIS A 21 -10.36 22.42 -3.39
CA HIS A 21 -11.17 21.59 -2.48
C HIS A 21 -10.67 20.15 -2.37
N ARG A 22 -9.80 19.69 -3.29
CA ARG A 22 -9.35 18.28 -3.35
C ARG A 22 -8.76 17.76 -2.05
N ARG A 23 -8.05 18.60 -1.30
CA ARG A 23 -7.41 18.20 -0.04
C ARG A 23 -8.43 17.86 1.04
N LEU A 24 -9.37 18.79 1.27
CA LEU A 24 -10.45 18.59 2.22
C LEU A 24 -11.31 17.40 1.81
N TRP A 25 -11.66 17.33 0.53
CA TRP A 25 -12.47 16.25 -0.01
C TRP A 25 -11.81 14.88 0.18
N ARG A 26 -10.51 14.73 -0.09
CA ARG A 26 -9.78 13.49 0.17
C ARG A 26 -9.74 13.15 1.66
N SER A 27 -9.53 14.14 2.53
CA SER A 27 -9.53 13.92 3.98
C SER A 27 -10.88 13.39 4.47
N GLU A 28 -11.98 13.95 3.97
CA GLU A 28 -13.33 13.50 4.30
C GLU A 28 -13.59 12.10 3.74
N TRP A 29 -13.20 11.84 2.48
CA TRP A 29 -13.28 10.53 1.86
C TRP A 29 -12.53 9.48 2.69
N PHE A 30 -11.28 9.76 3.07
CA PHE A 30 -10.47 8.82 3.82
C PHE A 30 -11.04 8.58 5.24
N SER A 31 -11.66 9.60 5.85
CA SER A 31 -12.37 9.43 7.11
C SER A 31 -13.55 8.46 7.00
N ARG A 32 -14.24 8.44 5.85
CA ARG A 32 -15.30 7.45 5.56
C ARG A 32 -14.72 6.06 5.37
N VAL A 33 -13.65 5.92 4.59
CA VAL A 33 -12.90 4.64 4.43
C VAL A 33 -12.54 4.05 5.79
N MET A 34 -11.95 4.87 6.68
CA MET A 34 -11.55 4.42 8.02
C MET A 34 -12.74 3.98 8.89
N ARG A 35 -13.89 4.65 8.76
CA ARG A 35 -15.11 4.26 9.46
C ARG A 35 -15.65 2.92 8.94
N ASP A 36 -15.69 2.75 7.63
CA ASP A 36 -16.23 1.55 6.99
C ASP A 36 -15.35 0.32 7.29
N LEU A 37 -14.03 0.52 7.44
CA LEU A 37 -13.07 -0.52 7.77
C LEU A 37 -12.80 -0.68 9.28
N LYS A 38 -13.51 0.03 10.17
CA LYS A 38 -13.16 0.09 11.61
C LYS A 38 -13.09 -1.28 12.31
N GLY A 39 -13.93 -2.23 11.89
CA GLY A 39 -14.00 -3.58 12.46
C GLY A 39 -13.06 -4.61 11.83
N CYS A 40 -12.21 -4.21 10.88
CA CYS A 40 -11.34 -5.14 10.16
C CYS A 40 -9.99 -5.32 10.85
N ASP A 41 -9.63 -6.57 11.16
CA ASP A 41 -8.33 -6.97 11.70
C ASP A 41 -7.23 -7.08 10.63
N LEU A 42 -7.64 -7.19 9.36
CA LEU A 42 -6.79 -7.21 8.18
C LEU A 42 -7.41 -6.29 7.12
N VAL A 43 -6.62 -5.34 6.61
CA VAL A 43 -7.04 -4.45 5.53
C VAL A 43 -6.18 -4.61 4.29
N PHE A 44 -6.78 -4.52 3.12
CA PHE A 44 -6.10 -4.50 1.83
C PHE A 44 -6.38 -3.16 1.14
N ALA A 45 -5.34 -2.51 0.62
CA ALA A 45 -5.47 -1.27 -0.14
C ALA A 45 -4.80 -1.39 -1.51
N ASP A 46 -5.54 -1.04 -2.57
CA ASP A 46 -5.12 -1.15 -3.96
C ASP A 46 -5.12 0.20 -4.71
N PRO A 47 -4.17 1.08 -4.41
CA PRO A 47 -4.00 2.33 -5.15
C PRO A 47 -3.37 2.06 -6.53
N ASP A 48 -3.99 2.57 -7.60
CA ASP A 48 -3.54 2.44 -9.01
C ASP A 48 -2.01 2.64 -9.19
N ASN A 49 -1.46 3.72 -8.61
CA ASN A 49 -0.06 4.11 -8.70
C ASN A 49 0.75 3.92 -7.40
N GLY A 50 0.24 3.17 -6.42
CA GLY A 50 0.99 2.84 -5.21
C GLY A 50 1.16 3.98 -4.20
N ILE A 51 2.04 3.71 -3.22
CA ILE A 51 2.47 4.62 -2.15
C ILE A 51 3.21 5.86 -2.69
N VAL A 52 2.98 7.02 -2.06
CA VAL A 52 3.69 8.28 -2.29
C VAL A 52 4.03 8.98 -0.98
N ASP A 53 5.05 9.85 -1.00
CA ASP A 53 5.39 10.74 0.11
C ASP A 53 4.23 11.68 0.50
N ASP A 54 4.30 12.24 1.72
CA ASP A 54 3.28 13.12 2.27
C ASP A 54 3.42 14.60 1.77
N THR A 55 4.23 14.87 0.74
CA THR A 55 4.56 16.24 0.31
C THR A 55 3.30 17.02 -0.12
N GLU A 56 3.10 18.18 0.51
CA GLU A 56 1.92 19.02 0.30
C GLU A 56 1.71 19.47 -1.15
N SER A 57 2.79 19.76 -1.89
CA SER A 57 2.71 20.24 -3.27
C SER A 57 2.00 19.26 -4.22
N ARG A 58 1.97 17.96 -3.89
CA ARG A 58 1.34 16.91 -4.70
C ARG A 58 -0.18 16.81 -4.47
N LYS A 59 -0.65 17.16 -3.26
CA LYS A 59 -2.02 16.86 -2.78
C LYS A 59 -3.15 17.54 -3.55
N GLY A 60 -2.84 18.58 -4.32
CA GLY A 60 -3.81 19.26 -5.20
C GLY A 60 -3.94 18.66 -6.60
N SER A 61 -3.04 17.75 -7.00
CA SER A 61 -2.99 17.21 -8.36
C SER A 61 -3.95 16.04 -8.56
N ALA A 62 -4.50 15.89 -9.76
CA ALA A 62 -5.34 14.74 -10.09
C ALA A 62 -4.56 13.40 -10.01
N LYS A 63 -3.26 13.43 -10.32
CA LYS A 63 -2.37 12.27 -10.21
C LYS A 63 -2.28 11.73 -8.79
N PHE A 64 -2.36 12.60 -7.79
CA PHE A 64 -2.35 12.21 -6.38
C PHE A 64 -3.57 11.36 -5.99
N GLY A 65 -4.71 11.52 -6.69
CA GLY A 65 -5.88 10.66 -6.50
C GLY A 65 -5.64 9.18 -6.86
N LYS A 66 -4.61 8.88 -7.66
CA LYS A 66 -4.23 7.49 -8.00
C LYS A 66 -3.24 6.87 -7.01
N GLN A 67 -2.79 7.62 -6.01
CA GLN A 67 -1.75 7.21 -5.06
C GLN A 67 -2.30 7.20 -3.63
N ILE A 68 -1.61 6.48 -2.74
CA ILE A 68 -1.86 6.52 -1.30
C ILE A 68 -0.69 7.21 -0.58
N PRO A 69 -0.91 8.29 0.16
CA PRO A 69 0.15 8.94 0.94
C PRO A 69 0.55 8.07 2.15
N LEU A 70 1.80 8.20 2.60
CA LEU A 70 2.34 7.44 3.74
C LEU A 70 1.47 7.59 5.00
N ALA A 71 0.93 8.79 5.27
CA ALA A 71 0.04 9.00 6.41
C ALA A 71 -1.22 8.11 6.36
N GLU A 72 -1.82 7.92 5.19
CA GLU A 72 -2.99 7.04 5.01
C GLU A 72 -2.61 5.56 5.14
N VAL A 73 -1.44 5.17 4.64
CA VAL A 73 -0.91 3.81 4.86
C VAL A 73 -0.74 3.52 6.35
N ARG A 74 -0.13 4.44 7.10
CA ARG A 74 0.08 4.28 8.55
C ARG A 74 -1.26 4.19 9.29
N ALA A 75 -2.25 5.02 8.94
CA ALA A 75 -3.58 4.97 9.52
C ALA A 75 -4.30 3.65 9.22
N LEU A 76 -4.19 3.12 8.00
CA LEU A 76 -4.74 1.80 7.66
C LEU A 76 -4.07 0.68 8.47
N ALA A 77 -2.77 0.76 8.72
CA ALA A 77 -2.01 -0.22 9.48
C ALA A 77 -2.12 -0.06 11.01
N GLU A 78 -2.76 1.00 11.51
CA GLU A 78 -2.78 1.29 12.94
C GLU A 78 -3.49 0.17 13.73
N ASN A 79 -2.73 -0.52 14.60
CA ASN A 79 -3.16 -1.64 15.44
C ASN A 79 -3.75 -2.85 14.71
N ARG A 80 -3.41 -3.05 13.43
CA ARG A 80 -3.88 -4.18 12.61
C ARG A 80 -2.93 -4.51 11.47
N CYS A 81 -3.10 -5.68 10.86
CA CYS A 81 -2.33 -6.03 9.68
C CYS A 81 -2.86 -5.27 8.45
N ALA A 82 -1.96 -4.73 7.63
CA ALA A 82 -2.32 -4.06 6.39
C ALA A 82 -1.50 -4.59 5.22
N VAL A 83 -2.16 -4.86 4.09
CA VAL A 83 -1.54 -5.23 2.83
C VAL A 83 -1.74 -4.10 1.83
N ILE A 84 -0.66 -3.43 1.45
CA ILE A 84 -0.69 -2.27 0.56
C ILE A 84 -0.05 -2.62 -0.76
N TYR A 85 -0.82 -2.52 -1.83
CA TYR A 85 -0.29 -2.66 -3.18
C TYR A 85 0.52 -1.41 -3.58
N HIS A 86 1.61 -1.65 -4.31
CA HIS A 86 2.44 -0.62 -4.90
C HIS A 86 2.91 -1.02 -6.30
N HIS A 87 2.61 -0.17 -7.27
CA HIS A 87 3.18 -0.22 -8.60
C HIS A 87 4.60 0.33 -8.57
N ASN A 88 5.61 -0.54 -8.73
CA ASN A 88 7.01 -0.13 -8.65
C ASN A 88 7.36 0.89 -9.74
N THR A 89 8.17 1.88 -9.38
CA THR A 89 8.58 2.96 -10.29
C THR A 89 9.99 2.73 -10.84
N ARG A 90 10.43 3.63 -11.73
CA ARG A 90 11.81 3.66 -12.24
C ARG A 90 12.75 4.43 -11.30
N ARG A 91 12.57 4.28 -9.99
CA ARG A 91 13.42 4.94 -8.99
C ARG A 91 14.89 4.57 -9.22
N SER A 92 15.79 5.55 -9.08
CA SER A 92 17.24 5.28 -9.06
C SER A 92 17.58 4.28 -7.96
N GLY A 93 18.51 3.36 -8.25
CA GLY A 93 18.81 2.20 -7.40
C GLY A 93 17.92 0.97 -7.64
N GLY A 94 16.88 1.11 -8.48
CA GLY A 94 16.00 0.01 -8.86
C GLY A 94 14.97 -0.36 -7.80
N HIS A 95 14.15 -1.37 -8.11
CA HIS A 95 12.98 -1.71 -7.31
C HIS A 95 13.31 -2.19 -5.89
N ASN A 96 14.49 -2.78 -5.65
CA ASN A 96 14.87 -3.17 -4.28
C ASN A 96 15.13 -1.94 -3.40
N ALA A 97 15.90 -0.97 -3.90
CA ALA A 97 16.15 0.29 -3.20
C ALA A 97 14.87 1.11 -3.00
N GLU A 98 13.91 1.01 -3.92
CA GLU A 98 12.59 1.61 -3.76
C GLU A 98 11.82 0.99 -2.58
N VAL A 99 11.81 -0.34 -2.47
CA VAL A 99 11.13 -1.04 -1.38
C VAL A 99 11.80 -0.77 -0.04
N ASP A 100 13.13 -0.79 0.02
CA ASP A 100 13.90 -0.46 1.22
C ASP A 100 13.61 0.97 1.69
N TYR A 101 13.57 1.93 0.76
CA TYR A 101 13.19 3.31 1.09
C TYR A 101 11.75 3.42 1.60
N LEU A 102 10.80 2.75 0.96
CA LEU A 102 9.40 2.83 1.40
C LEU A 102 9.24 2.23 2.81
N PHE A 103 9.96 1.15 3.13
CA PHE A 103 10.01 0.65 4.51
C PHE A 103 10.61 1.67 5.48
N SER A 104 11.72 2.32 5.12
CA SER A 104 12.33 3.34 6.00
C SER A 104 11.39 4.51 6.25
N GLU A 105 10.65 4.95 5.23
CA GLU A 105 9.67 6.03 5.36
C GLU A 105 8.46 5.60 6.20
N LEU A 106 7.97 4.38 6.03
CA LEU A 106 6.83 3.87 6.80
C LEU A 106 7.15 3.75 8.28
N GLY A 107 8.41 3.50 8.64
CA GLY A 107 8.84 3.31 10.03
C GLY A 107 8.24 2.06 10.67
N ALA A 108 7.77 1.11 9.86
CA ALA A 108 7.08 -0.10 10.29
C ALA A 108 7.88 -1.33 9.90
N SER A 109 7.94 -2.31 10.80
CA SER A 109 8.42 -3.65 10.46
C SER A 109 7.36 -4.35 9.61
N GLY A 110 7.79 -5.06 8.58
CA GLY A 110 6.89 -5.78 7.71
C GLY A 110 7.63 -6.67 6.73
N LEU A 111 6.85 -7.34 5.89
CA LEU A 111 7.33 -8.13 4.77
C LEU A 111 6.92 -7.44 3.48
N ALA A 112 7.68 -7.64 2.41
CA ALA A 112 7.25 -7.24 1.08
C ALA A 112 7.27 -8.43 0.14
N VAL A 113 6.17 -8.65 -0.57
CA VAL A 113 6.07 -9.64 -1.64
C VAL A 113 6.28 -8.93 -2.98
N ARG A 114 7.24 -9.42 -3.75
CA ARG A 114 7.61 -8.91 -5.06
C ARG A 114 7.08 -9.83 -6.14
N ALA A 115 6.12 -9.36 -6.94
CA ALA A 115 5.72 -9.99 -8.19
C ALA A 115 6.46 -9.29 -9.33
N THR A 116 7.43 -9.97 -9.95
CA THR A 116 8.42 -9.30 -10.83
C THR A 116 8.23 -9.55 -12.32
N ALA A 117 7.22 -10.33 -12.72
CA ALA A 117 6.92 -10.58 -14.12
C ALA A 117 6.34 -9.34 -14.83
N HIS A 118 6.88 -9.01 -16.01
CA HIS A 118 6.48 -7.92 -16.91
C HIS A 118 6.53 -6.51 -16.29
N SER A 119 5.57 -6.22 -15.40
CA SER A 119 5.41 -4.94 -14.74
C SER A 119 5.48 -5.16 -13.23
N PRO A 120 6.63 -4.90 -12.59
CA PRO A 120 6.86 -5.28 -11.20
C PRO A 120 5.88 -4.62 -10.23
N ARG A 121 5.41 -5.43 -9.27
CA ARG A 121 4.52 -5.02 -8.18
C ARG A 121 5.11 -5.43 -6.86
N THR A 122 4.84 -4.61 -5.85
CA THR A 122 5.16 -4.91 -4.47
C THR A 122 3.88 -4.88 -3.65
N PHE A 123 3.71 -5.87 -2.79
CA PHE A 123 2.70 -5.86 -1.74
C PHE A 123 3.43 -5.70 -0.41
N PHE A 124 3.21 -4.58 0.26
CA PHE A 124 3.75 -4.33 1.60
C PHE A 124 2.80 -4.91 2.62
N ILE A 125 3.28 -5.83 3.45
CA ILE A 125 2.53 -6.44 4.55
C ILE A 125 3.07 -5.86 5.85
N LEU A 126 2.30 -4.95 6.44
CA LEU A 126 2.65 -4.21 7.65
C LEU A 126 1.97 -4.86 8.86
N ASN A 127 2.67 -4.90 9.99
CA ASN A 127 2.15 -5.44 11.26
C ASN A 127 1.60 -6.87 11.13
N ALA A 128 2.25 -7.71 10.32
CA ALA A 128 1.94 -9.13 10.24
C ALA A 128 2.27 -9.83 11.57
N ASP A 129 1.38 -10.71 12.01
CA ASP A 129 1.73 -11.69 13.03
C ASP A 129 2.44 -12.91 12.43
N LYS A 130 2.89 -13.84 13.28
CA LYS A 130 3.61 -15.04 12.86
C LYS A 130 2.79 -15.92 11.90
N GLU A 131 1.47 -15.95 12.05
CA GLU A 131 0.61 -16.73 11.18
C GLU A 131 0.58 -16.13 9.76
N ILE A 132 0.39 -14.81 9.67
CA ILE A 132 0.42 -14.08 8.40
C ILE A 132 1.80 -14.19 7.76
N GLU A 133 2.90 -14.05 8.51
CA GLU A 133 4.25 -14.25 7.97
C GLU A 133 4.45 -15.65 7.38
N SER A 134 3.97 -16.69 8.06
CA SER A 134 4.03 -18.07 7.57
C SER A 134 3.22 -18.24 6.27
N ARG A 135 2.00 -17.69 6.23
CA ARG A 135 1.14 -17.71 5.04
C ARG A 135 1.75 -16.95 3.87
N VAL A 136 2.42 -15.81 4.12
CA VAL A 136 3.14 -15.04 3.10
C VAL A 136 4.30 -15.84 2.51
N ARG A 137 5.08 -16.55 3.34
CA ARG A 137 6.16 -17.42 2.86
C ARG A 137 5.62 -18.56 2.00
N ALA A 138 4.60 -19.26 2.48
CA ALA A 138 3.94 -20.33 1.72
C ALA A 138 3.33 -19.83 0.40
N PHE A 139 2.81 -18.59 0.38
CA PHE A 139 2.34 -17.95 -0.84
C PHE A 139 3.50 -17.73 -1.83
N CYS A 140 4.63 -17.19 -1.38
CA CYS A 140 5.80 -17.01 -2.24
C CYS A 140 6.33 -18.33 -2.79
N ASP A 141 6.41 -19.38 -1.98
CA ASP A 141 6.86 -20.70 -2.40
C ASP A 141 5.93 -21.29 -3.48
N ARG A 142 4.61 -21.21 -3.25
CA ARG A 142 3.60 -21.67 -4.20
C ARG A 142 3.68 -20.95 -5.54
N TRP A 143 3.97 -19.65 -5.53
CA TRP A 143 3.93 -18.80 -6.72
C TRP A 143 5.33 -18.45 -7.27
N GLN A 144 6.38 -19.12 -6.80
CA GLN A 144 7.77 -18.86 -7.22
C GLN A 144 7.94 -18.97 -8.74
N GLY A 145 7.28 -19.93 -9.39
CA GLY A 145 7.30 -20.11 -10.85
C GLY A 145 6.73 -18.90 -11.63
N ALA A 146 5.87 -18.09 -11.01
CA ALA A 146 5.34 -16.85 -11.57
C ALA A 146 6.21 -15.62 -11.25
N LYS A 147 7.46 -15.83 -10.79
CA LYS A 147 8.40 -14.79 -10.37
C LYS A 147 7.89 -13.94 -9.19
N VAL A 148 7.15 -14.58 -8.30
CA VAL A 148 6.74 -14.04 -7.00
C VAL A 148 7.74 -14.47 -5.94
N ARG A 149 8.22 -13.54 -5.12
CA ARG A 149 9.21 -13.83 -4.07
C ARG A 149 9.10 -12.84 -2.92
N LEU A 150 9.63 -13.20 -1.76
CA LEU A 150 9.87 -12.22 -0.70
C LEU A 150 10.95 -11.24 -1.13
N HIS A 151 10.81 -10.00 -0.69
CA HIS A 151 11.85 -8.98 -0.78
C HIS A 151 12.96 -9.31 0.22
N GLU A 152 14.20 -9.24 -0.25
CA GLU A 152 15.41 -9.36 0.57
C GLU A 152 16.07 -8.00 0.59
N SER A 153 16.24 -7.42 1.79
CA SER A 153 16.79 -6.08 1.94
C SER A 153 18.23 -6.01 1.41
N SER A 154 18.49 -4.99 0.59
CA SER A 154 19.81 -4.70 0.04
C SER A 154 20.80 -4.26 1.12
N LEU A 155 20.30 -3.84 2.29
CA LEU A 155 21.08 -3.25 3.39
C LEU A 155 21.67 -4.30 4.35
N SER A 156 21.60 -5.58 3.97
CA SER A 156 22.06 -6.72 4.78
C SER A 156 23.43 -7.26 4.34
N GLN A 157 24.20 -6.49 3.56
CA GLN A 157 25.59 -6.79 3.19
C GLN A 157 26.54 -5.74 3.75
#